data_AF-A0A820FD13-F1
#
_entry.id   AF-A0A820FD13-F1
#
_cell.length_a   1.000
_cell.length_b   1.000
_cell.length_c   1.000
_cell.angle_alpha   90.00
_cell.angle_beta   90.00
_cell.angle_gamma   90.00
#
_symmetry.space_group_name_H-M   'P 1'
#
loop_
_entity.id
_entity.type
_entity.pdbx_description
1 polymer ?
#
loop_
_entity_poly.entity_id
_entity_poly.type
_entity_poly.pdbx_seq_one_letter_code
_entity_poly.pdbx_strand_id
1 'polypeptide(L)' 'MNYAEIERTINQYGEKAKKGSLAIEDMDGGTFTISNGGVFGSLFGTPIINPPQSAIL' A
#
# COMPACT_ATOMS: atom_id res chain seq x y z
N MET A 1 -16.95 1.74 -0.48
CA MET A 1 -15.83 1.54 -1.41
C MET A 1 -16.28 0.67 -2.56
N ASN A 2 -16.60 1.32 -3.67
CA ASN A 2 -16.61 0.70 -4.99
C ASN A 2 -15.21 0.79 -5.63
N TYR A 3 -15.01 0.16 -6.79
CA TYR A 3 -13.73 0.16 -7.50
C TYR A 3 -13.20 1.55 -7.81
N ALA A 4 -14.07 2.48 -8.24
CA ALA A 4 -13.64 3.83 -8.59
C ALA A 4 -13.22 4.65 -7.35
N GLU A 5 -13.86 4.41 -6.21
CA GLU A 5 -13.47 5.02 -4.93
C GLU A 5 -12.08 4.53 -4.50
N ILE A 6 -11.80 3.23 -4.62
CA ILE A 6 -10.48 2.66 -4.28
C ILE A 6 -9.39 3.32 -5.13
N GLU A 7 -9.58 3.40 -6.45
CA GLU A 7 -8.61 4.00 -7.36
C GLU A 7 -8.34 5.48 -7.04
N ARG A 8 -9.39 6.24 -6.72
CA ARG A 8 -9.25 7.64 -6.29
C ARG A 8 -8.44 7.73 -4.99
N THR A 9 -8.69 6.85 -4.03
CA THR A 9 -7.96 6.81 -2.77
C THR A 9 -6.49 6.44 -2.95
N ILE A 10 -6.16 5.47 -3.83
CA ILE A 10 -4.77 5.13 -4.18
C ILE A 10 -4.05 6.35 -4.74
N ASN A 11 -4.66 7.04 -5.70
CA ASN A 11 -4.09 8.26 -6.29
C ASN A 11 -3.87 9.37 -5.24
N GLN A 12 -4.81 9.57 -4.33
CA GLN A 12 -4.68 10.55 -3.25
C GLN A 12 -3.48 10.25 -2.33
N TYR A 13 -3.31 9.00 -1.89
CA TYR A 13 -2.16 8.61 -1.08
C TYR A 13 -0.85 8.69 -1.85
N GLY A 14 -0.85 8.35 -3.14
CA GLY A 14 0.31 8.51 -4.01
C GLY A 14 0.77 9.97 -4.11
N GLU A 15 -0.15 10.91 -4.27
CA GLU A 15 0.17 12.34 -4.31
C GLU A 15 0.67 12.86 -2.94
N LYS A 16 0.07 12.41 -1.82
CA LYS A 16 0.56 12.74 -0.48
C LYS A 16 1.99 12.25 -0.26
N ALA A 17 2.28 11.01 -0.67
CA ALA A 17 3.60 10.39 -0.55
C ALA A 17 4.66 11.12 -1.38
N LYS A 18 4.37 11.46 -2.63
CA LYS A 18 5.27 12.27 -3.49
C LYS A 18 5.61 13.62 -2.89
N LYS A 19 4.67 14.23 -2.17
CA LYS A 19 4.85 15.52 -1.48
C LYS A 19 5.52 15.38 -0.11
N GLY A 20 5.76 14.16 0.37
CA GLY A 20 6.29 13.91 1.73
C GLY A 20 5.32 14.29 2.85
N SER A 21 4.02 14.33 2.56
CA SER A 21 2.96 14.80 3.47
C SER A 21 2.08 13.68 4.02
N LEU A 22 2.54 12.43 3.91
CA LEU A 22 1.83 11.27 4.44
C LEU A 22 1.96 11.25 5.96
N ALA A 23 0.83 11.31 6.66
CA ALA A 23 0.82 11.34 8.12
C ALA A 23 1.01 9.94 8.71
N ILE A 24 1.36 9.82 9.98
CA ILE A 24 1.53 8.51 10.63
C ILE A 24 0.19 7.78 10.72
N GLU A 25 -0.88 8.53 10.96
CA GLU A 25 -2.24 8.04 11.05
C GLU A 25 -2.75 7.48 9.71
N ASP A 26 -2.21 7.96 8.58
CA ASP A 26 -2.50 7.42 7.24
C ASP A 26 -1.86 6.02 7.04
N MET A 27 -0.88 5.63 7.86
CA MET A 27 -0.13 4.38 7.76
C MET A 27 -0.47 3.36 8.86
N ASP A 28 -1.23 3.78 9.88
CA ASP A 28 -1.59 2.93 11.02
C ASP A 28 -2.88 2.12 10.77
N GLY A 29 -3.11 1.07 11.56
CA GLY A 29 -4.34 0.29 11.57
C GLY A 29 -4.55 -0.68 10.41
N GLY A 30 -3.54 -0.87 9.55
CA GLY A 30 -3.62 -1.81 8.42
C GLY A 30 -3.78 -3.27 8.88
N THR A 31 -4.68 -4.01 8.23
CA THR A 31 -4.96 -5.44 8.53
C THR A 31 -4.37 -6.40 7.51
N PHE A 32 -4.02 -5.91 6.32
CA PHE A 32 -3.48 -6.67 5.20
C PHE A 32 -2.66 -5.73 4.31
N THR A 33 -1.60 -6.24 3.69
CA THR A 33 -0.71 -5.46 2.80
C THR A 33 -0.67 -6.07 1.41
N ILE A 34 -0.69 -5.20 0.39
CA ILE A 34 -0.38 -5.57 -1.00
C ILE A 34 0.90 -4.81 -1.40
N SER A 35 1.90 -5.53 -1.88
CA SER A 35 3.18 -5.00 -2.35
C SER A 35 3.35 -5.28 -3.85
N ASN A 36 3.23 -4.25 -4.67
CA ASN A 36 3.40 -4.38 -6.12
C ASN A 36 4.88 -4.33 -6.51
N GLY A 37 5.58 -5.47 -6.41
CA GLY A 37 6.96 -5.61 -6.91
C GLY A 37 7.09 -5.57 -8.44
N GLY A 38 5.98 -5.72 -9.17
CA GLY A 38 5.96 -5.73 -10.64
C GLY A 38 6.42 -4.41 -11.27
N VAL A 39 6.29 -3.28 -10.56
CA VAL A 39 6.80 -1.98 -11.04
C VAL A 39 8.33 -1.96 -11.22
N PHE A 40 9.04 -2.86 -10.53
CA PHE A 40 10.49 -3.02 -10.64
C PHE A 40 10.90 -4.21 -11.54
N GLY A 41 9.94 -4.88 -12.20
CA GLY A 41 10.19 -6.05 -13.03
C GLY A 41 10.38 -7.36 -12.26
N SER A 42 9.98 -7.42 -10.98
CA SER A 42 9.98 -8.67 -10.22
C SER A 42 8.94 -9.64 -10.78
N LEU A 43 9.35 -10.89 -11.03
CA LEU A 43 8.47 -11.99 -11.46
C LEU A 43 7.90 -12.78 -10.27
N PHE A 44 8.73 -13.00 -9.24
CA PHE A 44 8.37 -13.68 -8.00
C PHE A 44 9.20 -13.10 -6.86
N GLY A 45 8.64 -13.07 -5.66
CA GLY A 45 9.34 -12.64 -4.44
C GLY A 45 8.78 -13.30 -3.20
N THR A 46 9.58 -13.35 -2.14
CA THR A 46 9.13 -13.75 -0.81
C THR A 46 8.89 -12.49 0.01
N PRO A 47 7.64 -11.99 0.06
CA PRO A 47 7.34 -10.75 0.78
C PRO A 47 7.53 -10.93 2.29
N ILE A 48 7.93 -9.86 2.95
CA ILE A 48 8.10 -9.81 4.41
C ILE A 48 6.82 -9.20 5.01
N ILE A 49 6.23 -9.90 5.97
CA ILE A 49 5.05 -9.44 6.70
C ILE A 49 5.39 -8.16 7.47
N ASN A 50 4.48 -7.16 7.44
CA ASN A 50 4.54 -5.99 8.31
C ASN A 50 3.70 -6.25 9.58
N PRO A 51 4.32 -6.59 10.73
CA PRO A 51 3.57 -6.90 11.95
C PRO A 51 2.75 -5.68 12.42
N PRO A 52 1.55 -5.88 13.00
CA PRO A 52 0.96 -7.15 13.46
C PRO A 52 0.12 -7.90 12.41
N GLN A 53 0.21 -7.56 11.12
CA GLN A 53 -0.61 -8.18 10.09
C GLN A 53 -0.28 -9.67 9.90
N SER A 54 -1.26 -10.47 9.49
CA SER A 54 -1.08 -11.93 9.35
C SER A 54 -0.58 -12.37 7.97
N ALA A 55 -0.70 -11.52 6.94
CA ALA A 55 -0.38 -11.87 5.56
C ALA A 55 -0.05 -10.64 4.71
N ILE A 56 0.59 -10.90 3.56
CA ILE A 56 0.97 -9.92 2.54
C ILE A 56 0.84 -10.59 1.16
N LEU A 57 0.41 -9.81 0.15
CA LEU A 57 0.33 -10.19 -1.26
C LEU A 57 1.39 -9.47 -2.09
#